data_AF-A0A1G6I7T9-F1
#
_entry.id   AF-A0A1G6I7T9-F1
#
_cell.length_a   1.000
_cell.length_b   1.000
_cell.length_c   1.000
_cell.angle_alpha   90.00
_cell.angle_beta   90.00
_cell.angle_gamma   90.00
#
_symmetry.space_group_name_H-M   'P 1'
#
loop_
_entity.id
_entity.type
_entity.pdbx_description
1 polymer ?
#
loop_
_entity_poly.entity_id
_entity_poly.type
_entity_poly.pdbx_seq_one_letter_code
_entity_poly.pdbx_strand_id
1 'polypeptide(L)'
;MILFIFVNLFSMNLEEIYTLSYRKETLNQSWAELLNYIEKNEYTEKVIEYGEIISAKKELLNNFKNSNFIDHILSEDLSKFLSSLSVLSENLSINEENTENILIIFPYLIRDLNEIFIKGYIEEDYYKSLYRLKGLKEKLNVPNFEAFLNNMVKEVMKNSVYLDQEMKNFVKEFIPNNILANINEIIAENKFYLSEENFVSAYRLLNFLNDNNVISSENLTVLKKLESYFSLKSRLTDMNNRVYFLEKSEMNTFIKDIYQTGIKLSEMSLENSLLKDLYLSSIKTMNNRMNTVNENIISDIDFNKLMGIFGKDIENELIKLSSNLELTEQSTDIRNVEITEESTDPVLLETVQEVESKTNNFMVYVYFAIIVAFVLFVVLIFELFPTIKKVDFLCKIGFGRYALRISEKLVMKEPNNYKSYMAMAKSFEAIGEYNSSISSYKKAMKLKEKGEID
;
A
#
# COMPACT_ATOMS: atom_id res chain seq x y z
N MET A 1 -50.02 -67.88 -13.67
CA MET A 1 -50.65 -66.96 -14.63
C MET A 1 -50.83 -65.62 -13.93
N ILE A 2 -49.78 -64.79 -13.97
CA ILE A 2 -49.80 -63.38 -14.46
C ILE A 2 -50.80 -62.53 -13.65
N LEU A 3 -50.37 -61.63 -12.77
CA LEU A 3 -49.77 -60.35 -13.16
C LEU A 3 -48.70 -59.86 -12.17
N PHE A 4 -47.47 -59.84 -12.66
CA PHE A 4 -46.44 -58.87 -12.31
C PHE A 4 -47.03 -57.46 -12.49
N ILE A 5 -47.22 -56.71 -11.40
CA ILE A 5 -47.48 -55.27 -11.48
C ILE A 5 -46.16 -54.58 -11.17
N PHE A 6 -45.45 -54.29 -12.26
CA PHE A 6 -44.61 -53.11 -12.49
C PHE A 6 -44.15 -52.34 -11.24
N VAL A 7 -43.00 -52.73 -10.69
CA VAL A 7 -42.04 -51.73 -10.23
C VAL A 7 -41.25 -51.31 -11.46
N ASN A 8 -41.82 -50.41 -12.27
CA ASN A 8 -40.98 -49.51 -13.04
C ASN A 8 -40.28 -48.65 -11.99
N LEU A 9 -39.09 -49.10 -11.54
CA LEU A 9 -38.05 -48.17 -11.12
C LEU A 9 -37.96 -47.21 -12.29
N PHE A 10 -38.43 -45.97 -12.11
CA PHE A 10 -38.20 -44.92 -13.10
C PHE A 10 -36.70 -44.91 -13.35
N SER A 11 -36.27 -45.45 -14.49
CA SER A 11 -34.87 -45.40 -14.89
C SER A 11 -34.56 -43.94 -15.09
N MET A 12 -33.74 -43.36 -14.20
CA MET A 12 -33.32 -41.98 -14.34
C MET A 12 -32.70 -41.80 -15.72
N ASN A 13 -33.06 -40.70 -16.37
CA ASN A 13 -32.40 -40.35 -17.61
C ASN A 13 -30.99 -39.80 -17.32
N LEU A 14 -30.17 -39.73 -18.35
CA LEU A 14 -28.76 -39.34 -18.23
C LEU A 14 -28.57 -37.91 -17.67
N GLU A 15 -29.50 -36.99 -17.94
CA GLU A 15 -29.47 -35.60 -17.41
C GLU A 15 -29.81 -35.53 -15.92
N GLU A 16 -30.76 -36.34 -15.45
CA GLU A 16 -31.10 -36.49 -14.03
C GLU A 16 -29.91 -37.08 -13.26
N ILE A 17 -29.26 -38.10 -13.82
CA ILE A 17 -28.04 -38.70 -13.25
C ILE A 17 -26.95 -37.64 -13.14
N TYR A 18 -26.73 -36.84 -14.17
CA TYR A 18 -25.76 -35.76 -14.16
C TYR A 18 -26.09 -34.70 -13.12
N THR A 19 -27.36 -34.29 -13.01
CA THR A 19 -27.83 -33.28 -12.04
C THR A 19 -27.58 -33.74 -10.59
N LEU A 20 -27.69 -35.04 -10.29
CA LEU A 20 -27.35 -35.58 -8.98
C LEU A 20 -25.86 -35.39 -8.62
N SER A 21 -24.97 -35.19 -9.60
CA SER A 21 -23.54 -34.98 -9.35
C SER A 21 -23.22 -33.60 -8.75
N TYR A 22 -24.21 -32.68 -8.71
CA TYR A 22 -23.97 -31.28 -8.33
C TYR A 22 -23.83 -31.07 -6.83
N ARG A 23 -24.11 -32.09 -6.02
CA ARG A 23 -24.08 -32.01 -4.55
C ARG A 23 -23.26 -33.15 -3.96
N LYS A 24 -22.57 -32.85 -2.86
CA LYS A 24 -21.73 -33.80 -2.13
C LYS A 24 -22.51 -35.04 -1.70
N GLU A 25 -23.75 -34.85 -1.23
CA GLU A 25 -24.59 -35.89 -0.67
C GLU A 25 -25.07 -36.89 -1.72
N THR A 26 -25.23 -36.44 -2.97
CA THR A 26 -25.83 -37.22 -4.06
C THR A 26 -24.81 -37.69 -5.11
N LEU A 27 -23.55 -37.26 -5.03
CA LEU A 27 -22.51 -37.61 -6.02
C LEU A 27 -22.24 -39.13 -6.11
N ASN A 28 -22.23 -39.83 -4.97
CA ASN A 28 -22.05 -41.29 -4.97
C ASN A 28 -23.26 -42.02 -5.58
N GLN A 29 -24.47 -41.47 -5.39
CA GLN A 29 -25.68 -41.98 -6.02
C GLN A 29 -25.63 -41.75 -7.54
N SER A 30 -25.25 -40.54 -7.97
CA SER A 30 -25.04 -40.21 -9.39
C SER A 30 -24.12 -41.21 -10.08
N TRP A 31 -22.98 -41.54 -9.46
CA TRP A 31 -22.05 -42.54 -10.00
C TRP A 31 -22.66 -43.94 -10.11
N ALA A 32 -23.38 -44.40 -9.09
CA ALA A 32 -24.01 -45.72 -9.11
C ALA A 32 -25.10 -45.82 -10.20
N GLU A 33 -25.92 -44.77 -10.35
CA GLU A 33 -26.96 -44.73 -11.38
C GLU A 33 -26.37 -44.61 -12.79
N LEU A 34 -25.23 -43.93 -12.96
CA LEU A 34 -24.51 -43.92 -14.24
C LEU A 34 -24.06 -45.32 -14.66
N LEU A 35 -23.47 -46.10 -13.74
CA LEU A 35 -23.07 -47.48 -14.03
C LEU A 35 -24.28 -48.35 -14.42
N ASN A 36 -25.38 -48.22 -13.67
CA ASN A 36 -26.64 -48.90 -14.00
C ASN A 36 -27.19 -48.49 -15.37
N TYR A 37 -27.04 -47.21 -15.74
CA TYR A 37 -27.48 -46.68 -17.02
C TYR A 37 -26.64 -47.27 -18.17
N ILE A 38 -25.32 -47.35 -18.02
CA ILE A 38 -24.39 -47.91 -19.00
C ILE A 38 -24.66 -49.41 -19.24
N GLU A 39 -25.01 -50.18 -18.21
CA GLU A 39 -25.33 -51.61 -18.35
C GLU A 39 -26.59 -51.85 -19.21
N LYS A 40 -27.49 -50.88 -19.27
CA LYS A 40 -28.83 -51.02 -19.88
C LYS A 40 -28.97 -50.30 -21.22
N ASN A 41 -28.03 -49.43 -21.58
CA ASN A 41 -28.11 -48.57 -22.75
C ASN A 41 -26.82 -48.64 -23.58
N GLU A 42 -26.91 -48.28 -24.85
CA GLU A 42 -25.72 -48.18 -25.71
C GLU A 42 -24.83 -47.01 -25.29
N TYR A 43 -23.51 -47.17 -25.50
CA TYR A 43 -22.54 -46.10 -25.29
C TYR A 43 -22.78 -44.97 -26.29
N THR A 44 -23.02 -43.77 -25.78
CA THR A 44 -23.13 -42.54 -26.57
C THR A 44 -22.08 -41.54 -26.14
N GLU A 45 -21.79 -40.55 -26.98
CA GLU A 45 -20.84 -39.47 -26.66
C GLU A 45 -21.21 -38.75 -25.34
N LYS A 46 -22.50 -38.49 -25.12
CA LYS A 46 -22.99 -37.90 -23.86
C LYS A 46 -22.72 -38.76 -22.62
N VAL A 47 -22.79 -40.09 -22.75
CA VAL A 47 -22.49 -41.01 -21.65
C VAL A 47 -21.02 -40.93 -21.27
N ILE A 48 -20.14 -40.79 -22.27
CA ILE A 48 -18.70 -40.61 -22.06
C ILE A 48 -18.45 -39.26 -21.38
N GLU A 49 -18.97 -38.17 -21.94
CA GLU A 49 -18.84 -36.80 -21.42
C GLU A 49 -19.29 -36.70 -19.95
N TYR A 50 -20.51 -37.15 -19.63
CA TYR A 50 -21.00 -37.09 -18.26
C TYR A 50 -20.26 -38.06 -17.34
N GLY A 51 -19.84 -39.22 -17.85
CA GLY A 51 -19.05 -40.16 -17.07
C GLY A 51 -17.69 -39.62 -16.65
N GLU A 52 -16.99 -38.94 -17.56
CA GLU A 52 -15.72 -38.26 -17.27
C GLU A 52 -15.91 -37.16 -16.23
N ILE A 53 -16.92 -36.30 -16.39
CA ILE A 53 -17.20 -35.22 -15.43
C ILE A 53 -17.56 -35.77 -14.04
N ILE A 54 -18.46 -36.75 -13.96
CA ILE A 54 -18.87 -37.33 -12.66
C ILE A 54 -17.67 -38.03 -11.99
N SER A 55 -16.83 -38.72 -12.75
CA SER A 55 -15.60 -39.34 -12.24
C SER A 55 -14.64 -38.30 -11.69
N ALA A 56 -14.36 -37.23 -12.45
CA ALA A 56 -13.49 -36.13 -12.04
C ALA A 56 -13.99 -35.45 -10.76
N LYS A 57 -15.30 -35.17 -10.67
CA LYS A 57 -15.94 -34.63 -9.47
C LYS A 57 -15.74 -35.52 -8.24
N LYS A 58 -15.87 -36.84 -8.42
CA LYS A 58 -15.71 -37.82 -7.33
C LYS A 58 -14.27 -37.87 -6.82
N GLU A 59 -13.30 -37.85 -7.73
CA GLU A 59 -11.90 -37.82 -7.37
C GLU A 59 -11.52 -36.54 -6.62
N LEU A 60 -11.93 -35.38 -7.14
CA LEU A 60 -11.72 -34.09 -6.48
C LEU A 60 -12.39 -34.01 -5.11
N LEU A 61 -13.59 -34.58 -4.95
CA LEU A 61 -14.27 -34.63 -3.65
C LEU A 61 -13.48 -35.48 -2.63
N ASN A 62 -12.88 -36.58 -3.05
CA ASN A 62 -12.05 -37.41 -2.18
C ASN A 62 -10.78 -36.68 -1.75
N ASN A 63 -10.13 -35.97 -2.68
CA ASN A 63 -8.89 -35.24 -2.44
C ASN A 63 -9.11 -33.96 -1.61
N PHE A 64 -10.29 -33.32 -1.71
CA PHE A 64 -10.56 -31.99 -1.14
C PHE A 64 -11.85 -31.93 -0.32
N LYS A 65 -12.23 -33.02 0.36
CA LYS A 65 -13.50 -33.16 1.10
C LYS A 65 -13.84 -31.99 2.04
N ASN A 66 -12.81 -31.40 2.67
CA ASN A 66 -12.96 -30.33 3.66
C ASN A 66 -12.70 -28.93 3.09
N SER A 67 -12.44 -28.80 1.79
CA SER A 67 -12.15 -27.52 1.15
C SER A 67 -13.44 -26.78 0.81
N ASN A 68 -13.52 -25.50 1.13
CA ASN A 68 -14.71 -24.68 0.82
C ASN A 68 -14.98 -24.56 -0.69
N PHE A 69 -13.96 -24.73 -1.52
CA PHE A 69 -14.08 -24.59 -2.97
C PHE A 69 -14.73 -25.80 -3.66
N ILE A 70 -14.79 -26.96 -3.01
CA ILE A 70 -15.23 -28.20 -3.66
C ILE A 70 -16.72 -28.14 -4.02
N ASP A 71 -17.54 -27.44 -3.23
CA ASP A 71 -18.96 -27.25 -3.54
C ASP A 71 -19.15 -26.48 -4.85
N HIS A 72 -18.27 -25.52 -5.13
CA HIS A 72 -18.29 -24.73 -6.36
C HIS A 72 -17.81 -25.53 -7.57
N ILE A 73 -16.89 -26.47 -7.39
CA ILE A 73 -16.50 -27.43 -8.43
C ILE A 73 -17.68 -28.35 -8.76
N LEU A 74 -18.33 -28.93 -7.74
CA LEU A 74 -19.45 -29.85 -7.97
C LEU A 74 -20.63 -29.15 -8.66
N SER A 75 -20.92 -27.91 -8.28
CA SER A 75 -21.97 -27.10 -8.90
C SER A 75 -21.56 -26.44 -10.21
N GLU A 76 -20.35 -26.70 -10.72
CA GLU A 76 -19.81 -26.12 -11.96
C GLU A 76 -19.82 -24.57 -11.98
N ASP A 77 -19.62 -23.95 -10.82
CA ASP A 77 -19.57 -22.49 -10.68
C ASP A 77 -18.10 -22.02 -10.72
N LEU A 78 -17.61 -21.74 -11.94
CA LEU A 78 -16.21 -21.37 -12.14
C LEU A 78 -15.82 -20.11 -11.35
N SER A 79 -16.68 -19.08 -11.40
CA SER A 79 -16.38 -17.79 -10.76
C SER A 79 -16.20 -17.95 -9.25
N LYS A 80 -17.11 -18.68 -8.59
CA LYS A 80 -16.97 -18.95 -7.15
C LYS A 80 -15.82 -19.89 -6.84
N PHE A 81 -15.57 -20.89 -7.69
CA PHE A 81 -14.42 -21.78 -7.55
C PHE A 81 -13.11 -20.98 -7.57
N LEU A 82 -12.83 -20.24 -8.63
CA LEU A 82 -11.59 -19.46 -8.75
C LEU A 82 -11.48 -18.37 -7.68
N SER A 83 -12.59 -17.71 -7.34
CA SER A 83 -12.62 -16.74 -6.24
C SER A 83 -12.24 -17.37 -4.89
N SER A 84 -12.70 -18.59 -4.63
CA SER A 84 -12.35 -19.31 -3.41
C SER A 84 -10.89 -19.76 -3.37
N LEU A 85 -10.26 -19.98 -4.54
CA LEU A 85 -8.82 -20.25 -4.63
C LEU A 85 -7.98 -19.04 -4.20
N SER A 86 -8.42 -17.82 -4.52
CA SER A 86 -7.70 -16.57 -4.14
C SER A 86 -7.55 -16.38 -2.62
N VAL A 87 -8.39 -17.04 -1.82
CA VAL A 87 -8.42 -16.93 -0.35
C VAL A 87 -7.58 -18.02 0.32
N LEU A 88 -7.08 -18.99 -0.45
CA LEU A 88 -6.27 -20.08 0.09
C LEU A 88 -4.90 -19.58 0.55
N SER A 89 -4.34 -20.28 1.55
CA SER A 89 -2.97 -20.03 2.02
C SER A 89 -1.97 -20.07 0.86
N GLU A 90 -0.94 -19.24 0.93
CA GLU A 90 0.04 -19.04 -0.15
C GLU A 90 0.71 -20.35 -0.62
N ASN A 91 0.87 -21.34 0.26
CA ASN A 91 1.53 -22.61 -0.05
C ASN A 91 0.62 -23.68 -0.68
N LEU A 92 -0.69 -23.43 -0.79
CA LEU A 92 -1.63 -24.41 -1.30
C LEU A 92 -1.79 -24.24 -2.82
N SER A 93 -1.26 -25.23 -3.55
CA SER A 93 -1.41 -25.40 -5.01
C SER A 93 -2.12 -26.71 -5.31
N ILE A 94 -2.97 -26.73 -6.34
CA ILE A 94 -3.57 -27.94 -6.88
C ILE A 94 -2.55 -28.60 -7.81
N ASN A 95 -2.30 -29.91 -7.63
CA ASN A 95 -1.33 -30.66 -8.43
C ASN A 95 -1.86 -30.93 -9.86
N GLU A 96 -0.99 -31.39 -10.75
CA GLU A 96 -1.31 -31.59 -12.17
C GLU A 96 -2.48 -32.56 -12.39
N GLU A 97 -2.50 -33.70 -11.68
CA GLU A 97 -3.58 -34.70 -11.79
C GLU A 97 -4.96 -34.10 -11.44
N ASN A 98 -5.05 -33.36 -10.33
CA ASN A 98 -6.29 -32.68 -9.98
C ASN A 98 -6.62 -31.52 -10.93
N THR A 99 -5.60 -30.85 -11.50
CA THR A 99 -5.82 -29.85 -12.55
C THR A 99 -6.45 -30.48 -13.80
N GLU A 100 -6.03 -31.67 -14.23
CA GLU A 100 -6.68 -32.37 -15.36
C GLU A 100 -8.16 -32.63 -15.07
N ASN A 101 -8.47 -33.11 -13.87
CA ASN A 101 -9.86 -33.32 -13.44
C ASN A 101 -10.66 -32.01 -13.43
N ILE A 102 -10.05 -30.89 -13.06
CA ILE A 102 -10.69 -29.56 -13.12
C ILE A 102 -10.91 -29.14 -14.57
N LEU A 103 -9.98 -29.43 -15.49
CA LEU A 103 -10.13 -29.13 -16.92
C LEU A 103 -11.22 -29.97 -17.58
N ILE A 104 -11.48 -31.19 -17.11
CA ILE A 104 -12.63 -31.99 -17.56
C ILE A 104 -13.94 -31.29 -17.20
N ILE A 105 -14.03 -30.72 -15.98
CA ILE A 105 -15.24 -30.02 -15.50
C ILE A 105 -15.37 -28.62 -16.14
N PHE A 106 -14.26 -27.93 -16.36
CA PHE A 106 -14.20 -26.58 -16.93
C PHE A 106 -13.36 -26.54 -18.21
N PRO A 107 -13.85 -27.14 -19.32
CA PRO A 107 -13.06 -27.35 -20.54
C PRO A 107 -12.66 -26.05 -21.26
N TYR A 108 -13.35 -24.94 -20.96
CA TYR A 108 -13.10 -23.63 -21.56
C TYR A 108 -11.93 -22.87 -20.92
N LEU A 109 -11.38 -23.31 -19.78
CA LEU A 109 -10.32 -22.61 -19.05
C LEU A 109 -9.08 -22.31 -19.89
N ILE A 110 -8.63 -23.27 -20.69
CA ILE A 110 -7.44 -23.10 -21.54
C ILE A 110 -7.71 -22.09 -22.66
N ARG A 111 -8.90 -22.12 -23.26
CA ARG A 111 -9.30 -21.13 -24.26
C ARG A 111 -9.30 -19.73 -23.66
N ASP A 112 -9.97 -19.56 -22.52
CA ASP A 112 -10.14 -18.25 -21.89
C ASP A 112 -8.78 -17.69 -21.42
N LEU A 113 -7.90 -18.54 -20.88
CA LEU A 113 -6.54 -18.14 -20.50
C LEU A 113 -5.68 -17.75 -21.72
N ASN A 114 -5.79 -18.47 -22.85
CA ASN A 114 -5.15 -18.05 -24.09
C ASN A 114 -5.70 -16.69 -24.58
N GLU A 115 -7.02 -16.49 -24.53
CA GLU A 115 -7.65 -15.23 -24.91
C GLU A 115 -7.18 -14.06 -24.05
N ILE A 116 -7.01 -14.25 -22.74
CA ILE A 116 -6.45 -13.23 -21.84
C ILE A 116 -5.09 -12.74 -22.33
N PHE A 117 -4.20 -13.66 -22.72
CA PHE A 117 -2.86 -13.27 -23.21
C PHE A 117 -2.91 -12.62 -24.60
N ILE A 118 -3.78 -13.10 -25.50
CA ILE A 118 -3.94 -12.58 -26.86
C ILE A 118 -4.57 -11.18 -26.85
N LYS A 119 -5.67 -11.01 -26.11
CA LYS A 119 -6.37 -9.72 -25.97
C LYS A 119 -5.60 -8.75 -25.08
N GLY A 120 -4.81 -9.29 -24.14
CA GLY A 120 -3.95 -8.55 -23.24
C GLY A 120 -4.62 -8.02 -21.98
N TYR A 121 -5.85 -8.42 -21.66
CA TYR A 121 -6.52 -7.99 -20.44
C TYR A 121 -7.26 -9.14 -19.77
N ILE A 122 -7.35 -9.06 -18.45
CA ILE A 122 -8.12 -9.98 -17.62
C ILE A 122 -9.50 -9.35 -17.44
N GLU A 123 -10.54 -9.95 -18.03
CA GLU A 123 -11.93 -9.49 -17.90
C GLU A 123 -12.42 -9.60 -16.46
N GLU A 124 -12.12 -10.73 -15.83
CA GLU A 124 -12.62 -11.07 -14.51
C GLU A 124 -11.49 -11.39 -13.55
N ASP A 125 -11.44 -10.69 -12.43
CA ASP A 125 -10.31 -10.71 -11.50
C ASP A 125 -10.00 -12.10 -10.92
N TYR A 126 -11.00 -12.98 -10.83
CA TYR A 126 -10.83 -14.34 -10.32
C TYR A 126 -9.88 -15.20 -11.17
N TYR A 127 -9.70 -14.88 -12.46
CA TYR A 127 -8.77 -15.59 -13.35
C TYR A 127 -7.31 -15.48 -12.89
N LYS A 128 -6.96 -14.45 -12.12
CA LYS A 128 -5.62 -14.33 -11.52
C LYS A 128 -5.28 -15.55 -10.68
N SER A 129 -6.26 -16.23 -10.08
CA SER A 129 -6.06 -17.40 -9.23
C SER A 129 -5.63 -18.66 -9.99
N LEU A 130 -5.66 -18.65 -11.32
CA LEU A 130 -5.31 -19.82 -12.15
C LEU A 130 -3.87 -20.29 -11.96
N TYR A 131 -2.95 -19.45 -11.48
CA TYR A 131 -1.58 -19.89 -11.17
C TYR A 131 -1.51 -21.00 -10.13
N ARG A 132 -2.59 -21.20 -9.35
CA ARG A 132 -2.68 -22.24 -8.33
C ARG A 132 -2.94 -23.62 -8.92
N LEU A 133 -3.31 -23.71 -10.20
CA LEU A 133 -3.53 -24.97 -10.92
C LEU A 133 -2.24 -25.34 -11.67
N LYS A 134 -1.48 -26.29 -11.13
CA LYS A 134 -0.23 -26.75 -11.75
C LYS A 134 -0.51 -27.47 -13.06
N GLY A 135 0.41 -27.35 -14.03
CA GLY A 135 0.29 -28.00 -15.33
C GLY A 135 -0.48 -27.20 -16.38
N LEU A 136 -1.11 -26.07 -16.01
CA LEU A 136 -1.86 -25.24 -16.95
C LEU A 136 -0.94 -24.57 -17.98
N LYS A 137 0.24 -24.11 -17.55
CA LYS A 137 1.18 -23.39 -18.39
C LYS A 137 1.60 -24.21 -19.62
N GLU A 138 1.82 -25.50 -19.43
CA GLU A 138 2.26 -26.46 -20.46
C GLU A 138 1.18 -26.70 -21.53
N LYS A 139 -0.08 -26.37 -21.25
CA LYS A 139 -1.23 -26.52 -22.16
C LYS A 139 -1.55 -25.26 -22.95
N LEU A 140 -0.87 -24.16 -22.66
CA LEU A 140 -1.12 -22.88 -23.35
C LEU A 140 -0.53 -22.87 -24.76
N ASN A 141 -1.25 -22.23 -25.67
CA ASN A 141 -0.82 -21.98 -27.04
C ASN A 141 -0.90 -20.48 -27.32
N VAL A 142 -0.03 -19.73 -26.65
CA VAL A 142 0.04 -18.28 -26.74
C VAL A 142 1.12 -17.90 -27.76
N PRO A 143 0.77 -17.24 -28.87
CA PRO A 143 1.74 -16.90 -29.92
C PRO A 143 2.73 -15.81 -29.47
N ASN A 144 2.26 -14.84 -28.68
CA ASN A 144 3.08 -13.81 -28.05
C ASN A 144 2.35 -13.22 -26.82
N PHE A 145 3.11 -12.58 -25.93
CA PHE A 145 2.58 -11.92 -24.72
C PHE A 145 2.60 -10.39 -24.82
N GLU A 146 2.88 -9.82 -26.00
CA GLU A 146 3.14 -8.39 -26.17
C GLU A 146 1.93 -7.53 -25.77
N ALA A 147 0.74 -7.92 -26.24
CA ALA A 147 -0.51 -7.23 -25.89
C ALA A 147 -0.74 -7.23 -24.37
N PHE A 148 -0.52 -8.37 -23.73
CA PHE A 148 -0.65 -8.52 -22.28
C PHE A 148 0.36 -7.66 -21.51
N LEU A 149 1.66 -7.70 -21.87
CA LEU A 149 2.68 -6.92 -21.20
C LEU A 149 2.43 -5.41 -21.33
N ASN A 150 2.10 -4.94 -22.54
CA ASN A 150 1.78 -3.53 -22.77
C ASN A 150 0.60 -3.05 -21.94
N ASN A 151 -0.49 -3.82 -21.93
CA ASN A 151 -1.66 -3.46 -21.16
C ASN A 151 -1.43 -3.57 -19.65
N MET A 152 -0.71 -4.60 -19.19
CA MET A 152 -0.32 -4.75 -17.79
C MET A 152 0.47 -3.52 -17.32
N VAL A 153 1.50 -3.09 -18.06
CA VAL A 153 2.29 -1.90 -17.72
C VAL A 153 1.37 -0.67 -17.65
N LYS A 154 0.51 -0.48 -18.66
CA LYS A 154 -0.45 0.63 -18.70
C LYS A 154 -1.39 0.64 -17.49
N GLU A 155 -1.95 -0.49 -17.11
CA GLU A 155 -2.86 -0.59 -15.95
C GLU A 155 -2.12 -0.38 -14.63
N VAL A 156 -0.88 -0.87 -14.49
CA VAL A 156 -0.04 -0.58 -13.32
C VAL A 156 0.26 0.91 -13.21
N MET A 157 0.55 1.57 -14.33
CA MET A 157 0.82 3.02 -14.31
C MET A 157 -0.41 3.83 -13.89
N LYS A 158 -1.60 3.46 -14.36
CA LYS A 158 -2.87 4.10 -13.92
C LYS A 158 -3.21 3.81 -12.46
N ASN A 159 -3.01 2.57 -12.02
CA ASN A 159 -3.33 2.12 -10.68
C ASN A 159 -2.25 1.17 -10.17
N SER A 160 -1.37 1.68 -9.32
CA SER A 160 -0.29 0.91 -8.71
C SER A 160 -0.77 -0.39 -8.02
N VAL A 161 -2.04 -0.46 -7.56
CA VAL A 161 -2.61 -1.62 -6.87
C VAL A 161 -2.84 -2.81 -7.81
N TYR A 162 -2.92 -2.58 -9.13
CA TYR A 162 -3.12 -3.63 -10.13
C TYR A 162 -2.06 -4.74 -10.04
N LEU A 163 -0.79 -4.39 -9.76
CA LEU A 163 0.30 -5.35 -9.53
C LEU A 163 0.31 -5.84 -8.07
N ASP A 164 -0.80 -6.41 -7.64
CA ASP A 164 -0.92 -7.07 -6.34
C ASP A 164 -0.23 -8.45 -6.33
N GLN A 165 -0.35 -9.17 -5.20
CA GLN A 165 0.34 -10.45 -5.05
C GLN A 165 -0.23 -11.53 -5.98
N GLU A 166 -1.54 -11.53 -6.22
CA GLU A 166 -2.19 -12.50 -7.11
C GLU A 166 -1.76 -12.24 -8.56
N MET A 167 -1.75 -10.98 -9.01
CA MET A 167 -1.24 -10.63 -10.34
C MET A 167 0.25 -10.97 -10.49
N LYS A 168 1.08 -10.69 -9.48
CA LYS A 168 2.51 -11.06 -9.50
C LYS A 168 2.70 -12.57 -9.67
N ASN A 169 1.94 -13.38 -8.92
CA ASN A 169 2.00 -14.84 -8.99
C ASN A 169 1.49 -15.34 -10.34
N PHE A 170 0.39 -14.79 -10.85
CA PHE A 170 -0.16 -15.07 -12.17
C PHE A 170 0.88 -14.84 -13.28
N VAL A 171 1.49 -13.66 -13.29
CA VAL A 171 2.51 -13.30 -14.27
C VAL A 171 3.73 -14.21 -14.16
N LYS A 172 4.21 -14.48 -12.94
CA LYS A 172 5.37 -15.34 -12.71
C LYS A 172 5.15 -16.77 -13.18
N GLU A 173 3.95 -17.30 -13.00
CA GLU A 173 3.61 -18.65 -13.43
C GLU A 173 3.58 -18.75 -14.95
N PHE A 174 2.81 -17.88 -15.60
CA PHE A 174 2.48 -18.04 -17.01
C PHE A 174 3.46 -17.36 -17.97
N ILE A 175 4.14 -16.29 -17.56
CA ILE A 175 5.03 -15.52 -18.44
C ILE A 175 6.49 -15.93 -18.22
N PRO A 176 7.18 -16.46 -19.26
CA PRO A 176 8.61 -16.76 -19.19
C PRO A 176 9.46 -15.52 -18.85
N ASN A 177 10.50 -15.68 -18.03
CA ASN A 177 11.36 -14.57 -17.58
C ASN A 177 12.00 -13.80 -18.75
N ASN A 178 12.40 -14.48 -19.82
CA ASN A 178 12.97 -13.83 -21.00
C ASN A 178 11.95 -12.92 -21.72
N ILE A 179 10.67 -13.27 -21.67
CA ILE A 179 9.57 -12.46 -22.23
C ILE A 179 9.22 -11.33 -21.26
N LEU A 180 9.21 -11.61 -19.95
CA LEU A 180 8.98 -10.61 -18.91
C LEU A 180 9.99 -9.46 -18.97
N ALA A 181 11.23 -9.73 -19.38
CA ALA A 181 12.27 -8.73 -19.58
C ALA A 181 11.89 -7.65 -20.61
N ASN A 182 10.98 -7.92 -21.55
CA ASN A 182 10.51 -6.94 -22.54
C ASN A 182 9.80 -5.73 -21.89
N ILE A 183 9.33 -5.87 -20.64
CA ILE A 183 8.78 -4.74 -19.88
C ILE A 183 9.81 -3.60 -19.77
N ASN A 184 11.11 -3.91 -19.72
CA ASN A 184 12.15 -2.87 -19.64
C ASN A 184 12.08 -1.92 -20.84
N GLU A 185 11.85 -2.44 -22.04
CA GLU A 185 11.74 -1.66 -23.27
C GLU A 185 10.46 -0.83 -23.27
N ILE A 186 9.33 -1.43 -22.87
CA ILE A 186 8.03 -0.73 -22.75
C ILE A 186 8.15 0.47 -21.80
N ILE A 187 8.85 0.32 -20.68
CA ILE A 187 9.08 1.43 -19.73
C ILE A 187 9.95 2.53 -20.36
N ALA A 188 11.03 2.16 -21.05
CA ALA A 188 11.98 3.08 -21.65
C ALA A 188 11.33 3.94 -22.75
N GLU A 189 10.51 3.33 -23.61
CA GLU A 189 9.80 4.02 -24.70
C GLU A 189 8.80 5.06 -24.18
N ASN A 190 8.07 4.72 -23.12
CA ASN A 190 7.00 5.56 -22.60
C ASN A 190 7.46 6.56 -21.52
N LYS A 191 8.70 6.43 -21.03
CA LYS A 191 9.30 7.32 -20.01
C LYS A 191 8.40 7.57 -18.80
N PHE A 192 7.77 6.52 -18.29
CA PHE A 192 6.74 6.60 -17.25
C PHE A 192 7.17 7.27 -15.93
N TYR A 193 8.47 7.36 -15.66
CA TYR A 193 9.04 7.90 -14.42
C TYR A 193 9.35 9.42 -14.48
N LEU A 194 8.90 10.14 -15.51
CA LEU A 194 9.19 11.57 -15.64
C LEU A 194 8.41 12.48 -14.67
N SER A 195 7.33 11.98 -14.05
CA SER A 195 6.49 12.76 -13.13
C SER A 195 6.33 12.10 -11.76
N GLU A 196 6.32 12.90 -10.69
CA GLU A 196 6.19 12.41 -9.31
C GLU A 196 4.92 11.59 -9.04
N GLU A 197 3.81 11.90 -9.71
CA GLU A 197 2.55 11.16 -9.61
C GLU A 197 2.69 9.66 -9.97
N ASN A 198 3.68 9.34 -10.82
CA ASN A 198 3.91 8.01 -11.34
C ASN A 198 4.95 7.22 -10.55
N PHE A 199 5.65 7.84 -9.59
CA PHE A 199 6.77 7.22 -8.88
C PHE A 199 6.38 5.95 -8.14
N VAL A 200 5.19 5.90 -7.54
CA VAL A 200 4.70 4.72 -6.81
C VAL A 200 4.49 3.54 -7.76
N SER A 201 3.84 3.80 -8.91
CA SER A 201 3.58 2.78 -9.93
C SER A 201 4.89 2.29 -10.57
N ALA A 202 5.76 3.21 -10.96
CA ALA A 202 7.08 2.90 -11.51
C ALA A 202 7.92 2.08 -10.53
N TYR A 203 7.94 2.47 -9.25
CA TYR A 203 8.65 1.73 -8.21
C TYR A 203 8.15 0.30 -8.07
N ARG A 204 6.84 0.07 -8.02
CA ARG A 204 6.30 -1.30 -7.92
C ARG A 204 6.65 -2.15 -9.12
N LEU A 205 6.53 -1.58 -10.33
CA LEU A 205 6.84 -2.29 -11.56
C LEU A 205 8.32 -2.66 -11.63
N LEU A 206 9.21 -1.69 -11.38
CA LEU A 206 10.65 -1.92 -11.38
C LEU A 206 11.08 -2.89 -10.28
N ASN A 207 10.51 -2.77 -9.07
CA ASN A 207 10.79 -3.72 -8.00
C ASN A 207 10.36 -5.14 -8.38
N PHE A 208 9.20 -5.30 -9.05
CA PHE A 208 8.77 -6.60 -9.54
C PHE A 208 9.74 -7.19 -10.58
N LEU A 209 10.29 -6.39 -11.49
CA LEU A 209 11.33 -6.86 -12.42
C LEU A 209 12.61 -7.26 -11.69
N ASN A 210 12.99 -6.48 -10.67
CA ASN A 210 14.17 -6.75 -9.84
C ASN A 210 14.01 -8.05 -9.04
N ASP A 211 12.85 -8.25 -8.40
CA ASP A 211 12.52 -9.46 -7.63
C ASP A 211 12.56 -10.74 -8.50
N ASN A 212 12.35 -10.60 -9.81
CA ASN A 212 12.42 -11.69 -10.78
C ASN A 212 13.75 -11.76 -11.55
N ASN A 213 14.74 -10.94 -11.20
CA ASN A 213 16.07 -10.88 -11.84
C ASN A 213 16.04 -10.60 -13.35
N VAL A 214 15.07 -9.79 -13.81
CA VAL A 214 14.92 -9.43 -15.24
C VAL A 214 15.06 -7.93 -15.50
N ILE A 215 15.42 -7.13 -14.49
CA ILE A 215 15.57 -5.68 -14.62
C ILE A 215 16.83 -5.30 -15.43
N SER A 216 16.71 -4.32 -16.33
CA SER A 216 17.85 -3.77 -17.07
C SER A 216 18.72 -2.87 -16.18
N SER A 217 19.98 -2.64 -16.58
CA SER A 217 20.91 -1.77 -15.83
C SER A 217 20.43 -0.31 -15.73
N GLU A 218 19.81 0.20 -16.80
CA GLU A 218 19.20 1.53 -16.83
C GLU A 218 18.04 1.62 -15.84
N ASN A 219 17.10 0.67 -15.90
CA ASN A 219 15.94 0.63 -15.02
C ASN A 219 16.32 0.36 -13.55
N LEU A 220 17.39 -0.41 -13.31
CA LEU A 220 17.94 -0.59 -11.96
C LEU A 220 18.49 0.74 -11.39
N THR A 221 19.07 1.58 -12.25
CA THR A 221 19.52 2.92 -11.84
C THR A 221 18.32 3.80 -11.47
N VAL A 222 17.23 3.74 -12.24
CA VAL A 222 15.98 4.43 -11.91
C VAL A 222 15.38 3.91 -10.61
N LEU A 223 15.36 2.60 -10.39
CA LEU A 223 14.88 1.98 -9.15
C LEU A 223 15.63 2.53 -7.93
N LYS A 224 16.97 2.58 -7.96
CA LYS A 224 17.78 3.15 -6.87
C LYS A 224 17.50 4.63 -6.60
N LYS A 225 17.22 5.41 -7.65
CA LYS A 225 16.80 6.82 -7.49
C LYS A 225 15.44 6.92 -6.81
N LEU A 226 14.49 6.05 -7.16
CA LEU A 226 13.17 5.98 -6.52
C LEU A 226 13.27 5.50 -5.07
N GLU A 227 14.11 4.51 -4.76
CA GLU A 227 14.40 4.08 -3.38
C GLU A 227 14.91 5.25 -2.53
N SER A 228 15.84 6.02 -3.08
CA SER A 228 16.37 7.23 -2.43
C SER A 228 15.28 8.28 -2.22
N TYR A 229 14.40 8.49 -3.20
CA TYR A 229 13.22 9.35 -3.09
C TYR A 229 12.30 8.93 -1.95
N PHE A 230 11.87 7.66 -1.91
CA PHE A 230 10.95 7.18 -0.88
C PHE A 230 11.57 7.12 0.51
N SER A 231 12.87 6.82 0.60
CA SER A 231 13.63 6.90 1.85
C SER A 231 13.65 8.33 2.41
N LEU A 232 13.94 9.33 1.55
CA LEU A 232 13.94 10.73 1.97
C LEU A 232 12.54 11.22 2.34
N LYS A 233 11.52 10.80 1.57
CA LYS A 233 10.12 11.09 1.88
C LYS A 233 9.72 10.58 3.27
N SER A 234 10.06 9.33 3.59
CA SER A 234 9.82 8.74 4.90
C SER A 234 10.53 9.51 6.02
N ARG A 235 11.79 9.89 5.82
CA ARG A 235 12.55 10.71 6.80
C ARG A 235 11.89 12.08 7.02
N LEU A 236 11.55 12.79 5.95
CA LEU A 236 10.89 14.10 6.02
C LEU A 236 9.54 14.03 6.73
N THR A 237 8.78 12.98 6.45
CA THR A 237 7.53 12.71 7.14
C THR A 237 7.73 12.46 8.63
N ASP A 238 8.71 11.63 9.02
CA ASP A 238 9.01 11.40 10.43
C ASP A 238 9.45 12.69 11.14
N MET A 239 10.28 13.50 10.47
CA MET A 239 10.70 14.81 10.96
C MET A 239 9.52 15.76 11.19
N ASN A 240 8.60 15.87 10.22
CA ASN A 240 7.37 16.67 10.35
C ASN A 240 6.48 16.21 11.49
N ASN A 241 6.48 14.92 11.85
CA ASN A 241 5.75 14.44 13.02
C ASN A 241 6.49 14.74 14.33
N ARG A 242 7.81 14.51 14.36
CA ARG A 242 8.64 14.65 15.57
C ARG A 242 8.84 16.10 15.99
N VAL A 243 8.89 17.05 15.05
CA VAL A 243 9.13 18.47 15.34
C VAL A 243 8.15 19.08 16.34
N TYR A 244 6.93 18.51 16.49
CA TYR A 244 5.92 18.94 17.45
C TYR A 244 6.16 18.46 18.89
N PHE A 245 7.00 17.44 19.08
CA PHE A 245 7.25 16.82 20.39
C PHE A 245 8.72 16.88 20.83
N LEU A 246 9.59 17.58 20.08
CA LEU A 246 11.03 17.68 20.39
C LEU A 246 11.31 18.18 21.80
N GLU A 247 12.06 17.39 22.56
CA GLU A 247 12.63 17.86 23.81
C GLU A 247 13.78 18.85 23.52
N LYS A 248 14.10 19.71 24.50
CA LYS A 248 15.16 20.71 24.36
C LYS A 248 16.53 20.08 24.04
N SER A 249 16.82 18.93 24.66
CA SER A 249 18.03 18.14 24.44
C SER A 249 18.16 17.62 23.00
N GLU A 250 17.05 17.46 22.28
CA GLU A 250 17.01 16.89 20.93
C GLU A 250 17.06 17.94 19.83
N MET A 251 16.92 19.22 20.15
CA MET A 251 16.82 20.29 19.16
C MET A 251 18.04 20.40 18.26
N ASN A 252 19.25 20.33 18.82
CA ASN A 252 20.47 20.38 18.02
C ASN A 252 20.55 19.18 17.06
N THR A 253 20.22 17.97 17.55
CA THR A 253 20.14 16.76 16.71
C THR A 253 19.12 16.92 15.58
N PHE A 254 17.97 17.52 15.87
CA PHE A 254 16.96 17.79 14.84
C PHE A 254 17.41 18.82 13.79
N ILE A 255 18.15 19.85 14.20
CA ILE A 255 18.73 20.82 13.25
C ILE A 255 19.79 20.12 12.36
N LYS A 256 20.61 19.21 12.94
CA LYS A 256 21.51 18.34 12.15
C LYS A 256 20.73 17.50 11.15
N ASP A 257 19.59 16.96 11.55
CA ASP A 257 18.70 16.21 10.66
C ASP A 257 18.13 17.07 9.52
N ILE A 258 17.71 18.32 9.80
CA ILE A 258 17.29 19.28 8.78
C ILE A 258 18.41 19.49 7.77
N TYR A 259 19.61 19.83 8.25
CA TYR A 259 20.75 20.11 7.37
C TYR A 259 21.11 18.92 6.48
N GLN A 260 21.27 17.72 7.07
CA GLN A 260 21.59 16.51 6.32
C GLN A 260 20.50 16.15 5.30
N THR A 261 19.24 16.35 5.67
CA THR A 261 18.10 16.11 4.77
C THR A 261 18.09 17.11 3.62
N GLY A 262 18.43 18.37 3.88
CA GLY A 262 18.60 19.40 2.85
C GLY A 262 19.71 19.06 1.86
N ILE A 263 20.88 18.59 2.33
CA ILE A 263 21.97 18.16 1.44
C ILE A 263 21.50 17.01 0.55
N LYS A 264 20.90 15.96 1.11
CA LYS A 264 20.38 14.83 0.33
C LYS A 264 19.31 15.25 -0.67
N LEU A 265 18.42 16.18 -0.29
CA LEU A 265 17.40 16.72 -1.17
C LEU A 265 18.01 17.51 -2.33
N SER A 266 19.10 18.24 -2.09
CA SER A 266 19.81 19.00 -3.13
C SER A 266 20.47 18.12 -4.20
N GLU A 267 20.88 16.91 -3.81
CA GLU A 267 21.56 15.96 -4.70
C GLU A 267 20.57 15.14 -5.56
N MET A 268 19.25 15.26 -5.33
CA MET A 268 18.25 14.48 -6.05
C MET A 268 18.10 14.91 -7.50
N SER A 269 18.26 13.95 -8.41
CA SER A 269 18.06 14.16 -9.86
C SER A 269 16.60 14.05 -10.31
N LEU A 270 15.73 13.44 -9.50
CA LEU A 270 14.31 13.27 -9.83
C LEU A 270 13.53 14.53 -9.46
N GLU A 271 12.37 14.71 -10.10
CA GLU A 271 11.39 15.69 -9.65
C GLU A 271 11.04 15.44 -8.17
N ASN A 272 11.05 16.51 -7.37
CA ASN A 272 11.04 16.44 -5.91
C ASN A 272 10.31 17.61 -5.24
N SER A 273 9.32 18.18 -5.93
CA SER A 273 8.37 19.19 -5.44
C SER A 273 7.73 18.79 -4.11
N LEU A 274 7.20 17.56 -3.99
CA LEU A 274 6.57 17.11 -2.74
C LEU A 274 7.58 17.07 -1.59
N LEU A 275 8.81 16.64 -1.86
CA LEU A 275 9.86 16.58 -0.84
C LEU A 275 10.30 17.97 -0.41
N LYS A 276 10.37 18.92 -1.35
CA LYS A 276 10.62 20.34 -1.06
C LYS A 276 9.53 20.93 -0.18
N ASP A 277 8.26 20.62 -0.44
CA ASP A 277 7.13 21.07 0.40
C ASP A 277 7.19 20.49 1.81
N LEU A 278 7.46 19.18 1.93
CA LEU A 278 7.63 18.53 3.23
C LEU A 278 8.82 19.11 4.01
N TYR A 279 9.93 19.39 3.32
CA TYR A 279 11.13 20.00 3.91
C TYR A 279 10.86 21.44 4.38
N LEU A 280 10.18 22.25 3.55
CA LEU A 280 9.76 23.59 3.92
C LEU A 280 8.87 23.57 5.18
N SER A 281 7.92 22.62 5.26
CA SER A 281 7.07 22.44 6.42
C SER A 281 7.87 22.12 7.70
N SER A 282 8.89 21.25 7.59
CA SER A 282 9.77 20.91 8.72
C SER A 282 10.53 22.12 9.23
N ILE A 283 11.12 22.92 8.32
CA ILE A 283 11.90 24.11 8.71
C ILE A 283 10.98 25.16 9.35
N LYS A 284 9.83 25.45 8.73
CA LYS A 284 8.85 26.42 9.27
C LYS A 284 8.42 26.05 10.68
N THR A 285 8.13 24.77 10.90
CA THR A 285 7.70 24.30 12.22
C THR A 285 8.83 24.37 13.24
N MET A 286 10.06 24.08 12.82
CA MET A 286 11.23 24.21 13.69
C MET A 286 11.50 25.67 14.08
N ASN A 287 11.45 26.61 13.12
CA ASN A 287 11.59 28.04 13.39
C ASN A 287 10.57 28.53 14.41
N ASN A 288 9.30 28.15 14.24
CA ASN A 288 8.24 28.49 15.20
C ASN A 288 8.54 27.94 16.61
N ARG A 289 9.09 26.73 16.70
CA ARG A 289 9.45 26.12 17.99
C ARG A 289 10.64 26.83 18.64
N MET A 290 11.67 27.17 17.88
CA MET A 290 12.83 27.92 18.38
C MET A 290 12.41 29.28 18.95
N ASN A 291 11.55 30.01 18.24
CA ASN A 291 11.01 31.29 18.72
C ASN A 291 10.20 31.15 20.02
N THR A 292 9.66 29.96 20.31
CA THR A 292 8.91 29.70 21.55
C THR A 292 9.84 29.38 22.73
N VAL A 293 11.01 28.80 22.47
CA VAL A 293 11.94 28.34 23.50
C VAL A 293 12.87 29.45 24.01
N ASN A 294 12.97 30.60 23.31
CA ASN A 294 13.64 31.83 23.78
C ASN A 294 15.06 31.61 24.37
N GLU A 295 15.81 30.66 23.83
CA GLU A 295 17.19 30.40 24.22
C GLU A 295 18.04 30.06 23.00
N ASN A 296 19.29 30.53 23.01
CA ASN A 296 20.22 30.36 21.90
C ASN A 296 20.69 28.90 21.82
N ILE A 297 20.49 28.28 20.65
CA ILE A 297 20.92 26.91 20.40
C ILE A 297 22.31 26.96 19.79
N ILE A 298 23.29 26.44 20.52
CA ILE A 298 24.67 26.33 20.02
C ILE A 298 24.73 25.21 18.98
N SER A 299 25.12 25.54 17.76
CA SER A 299 25.22 24.60 16.65
C SER A 299 26.47 24.85 15.80
N ASP A 300 27.07 23.75 15.32
CA ASP A 300 28.21 23.72 14.40
C ASP A 300 27.79 23.71 12.92
N ILE A 301 26.48 23.86 12.64
CA ILE A 301 25.92 23.71 11.31
C ILE A 301 25.92 25.03 10.56
N ASP A 302 26.58 25.05 9.41
CA ASP A 302 26.50 26.14 8.44
C ASP A 302 25.54 25.81 7.28
N PHE A 303 24.39 26.50 7.26
CA PHE A 303 23.37 26.38 6.21
C PHE A 303 23.75 27.08 4.89
N ASN A 304 24.86 27.81 4.82
CA ASN A 304 25.31 28.50 3.59
C ASN A 304 25.44 27.56 2.39
N LYS A 305 25.83 26.29 2.62
CA LYS A 305 25.93 25.28 1.54
C LYS A 305 24.60 24.95 0.88
N LEU A 306 23.47 25.28 1.51
CA LEU A 306 22.12 25.06 0.97
C LEU A 306 21.52 26.31 0.31
N MET A 307 22.22 27.45 0.37
CA MET A 307 21.75 28.70 -0.22
C MET A 307 21.97 28.71 -1.74
N GLY A 308 21.02 29.26 -2.50
CA GLY A 308 21.04 29.27 -3.97
C GLY A 308 20.60 27.96 -4.61
N ILE A 309 20.37 26.91 -3.82
CA ILE A 309 19.96 25.58 -4.30
C ILE A 309 18.44 25.46 -4.39
N PHE A 310 17.74 26.06 -3.42
CA PHE A 310 16.29 25.92 -3.27
C PHE A 310 15.54 27.17 -3.74
N GLY A 311 14.20 27.08 -3.79
CA GLY A 311 13.37 28.26 -4.03
C GLY A 311 13.41 29.22 -2.84
N LYS A 312 13.09 30.51 -3.11
CA LYS A 312 13.13 31.60 -2.14
C LYS A 312 12.45 31.30 -0.80
N ASP A 313 11.36 30.54 -0.81
CA ASP A 313 10.61 30.20 0.41
C ASP A 313 11.43 29.34 1.38
N ILE A 314 12.15 28.34 0.86
CA ILE A 314 13.03 27.48 1.68
C ILE A 314 14.24 28.29 2.15
N GLU A 315 14.85 29.06 1.25
CA GLU A 315 16.01 29.90 1.60
C GLU A 315 15.70 30.89 2.73
N ASN A 316 14.56 31.59 2.65
CA ASN A 316 14.13 32.52 3.68
C ASN A 316 13.97 31.83 5.05
N GLU A 317 13.42 30.61 5.07
CA GLU A 317 13.25 29.85 6.32
C GLU A 317 14.58 29.28 6.83
N LEU A 318 15.52 28.91 5.96
CA LEU A 318 16.86 28.51 6.35
C LEU A 318 17.66 29.69 6.92
N ILE A 319 17.51 30.89 6.37
CA ILE A 319 18.14 32.11 6.90
C ILE A 319 17.62 32.38 8.32
N LYS A 320 16.30 32.35 8.53
CA LYS A 320 15.68 32.50 9.86
C LYS A 320 16.17 31.45 10.85
N LEU A 321 16.32 30.20 10.38
CA LEU A 321 16.84 29.12 11.22
C LEU A 321 18.29 29.43 11.62
N SER A 322 19.12 29.85 10.67
CA SER A 322 20.53 30.17 10.91
C SER A 322 20.71 31.36 11.87
N SER A 323 19.86 32.39 11.78
CA SER A 323 19.95 33.57 12.65
C SER A 323 19.63 33.28 14.11
N ASN A 324 18.91 32.18 14.37
CA ASN A 324 18.56 31.73 15.71
C ASN A 324 19.61 30.77 16.32
N LEU A 325 20.71 30.49 15.61
CA LEU A 325 21.80 29.64 16.08
C LEU A 325 22.98 30.50 16.54
N GLU A 326 23.50 30.23 17.73
CA GLU A 326 24.81 30.73 18.13
C GLU A 326 25.88 29.79 17.56
N LEU A 327 26.74 30.32 16.69
CA LEU A 327 27.86 29.57 16.15
C LEU A 327 28.87 29.31 17.29
N THR A 328 29.29 28.06 17.43
CA THR A 328 30.42 27.72 18.31
C THR A 328 31.69 28.35 17.74
N GLU A 329 32.08 29.52 18.22
CA GLU A 329 33.43 30.01 18.00
C GLU A 329 34.41 29.04 18.67
N GLN A 330 35.23 28.36 17.87
CA GLN A 330 36.43 27.71 18.36
C GLN A 330 37.40 28.82 18.82
N SER A 331 37.24 29.29 20.05
CA SER A 331 38.23 30.12 20.73
C SER A 331 39.18 29.23 21.53
N THR A 332 40.22 28.74 20.86
CA THR A 332 41.50 28.57 21.56
C THR A 332 42.16 29.93 21.62
N ASP A 333 41.91 30.69 22.68
CA ASP A 333 43.00 31.42 23.30
C ASP A 333 42.76 31.66 24.80
N ILE A 334 43.75 31.20 25.55
CA ILE A 334 43.77 31.08 27.00
C ILE A 334 44.20 32.42 27.59
N ARG A 335 43.35 32.95 28.48
CA ARG A 335 43.63 33.77 29.67
C ARG A 335 44.49 35.02 29.48
N ASN A 336 43.97 36.14 29.95
CA ASN A 336 44.50 36.74 31.17
C ASN A 336 43.40 37.51 31.92
N VAL A 337 43.14 37.03 33.13
CA VAL A 337 42.33 37.68 34.17
C VAL A 337 43.30 38.52 34.98
N GLU A 338 43.09 39.83 35.03
CA GLU A 338 43.59 40.67 36.12
C GLU A 338 42.38 41.36 36.76
N ILE A 339 42.20 41.06 38.04
CA ILE A 339 41.27 41.71 38.96
C ILE A 339 42.09 42.77 39.69
N THR A 340 41.57 43.99 39.77
CA THR A 340 41.92 44.95 40.84
C THR A 340 40.68 45.70 41.27
N GLU A 341 40.45 45.66 42.58
CA GLU A 341 39.43 46.35 43.37
C GLU A 341 39.81 47.81 43.68
N GLU A 342 38.90 48.49 44.41
CA GLU A 342 38.95 49.81 45.08
C GLU A 342 38.40 51.00 44.27
N SER A 343 37.67 51.99 44.81
CA SER A 343 36.86 52.18 46.03
C SER A 343 36.26 53.62 45.98
N THR A 344 35.22 53.89 46.79
CA THR A 344 34.73 55.20 47.30
C THR A 344 33.62 56.01 46.56
N ASP A 345 32.49 56.09 47.27
CA ASP A 345 31.29 56.98 47.24
C ASP A 345 31.60 58.47 47.59
N PRO A 346 30.63 59.44 47.67
CA PRO A 346 29.22 59.53 47.20
C PRO A 346 28.79 60.93 46.63
N VAL A 347 27.47 61.06 46.36
CA VAL A 347 26.62 62.30 46.38
C VAL A 347 26.42 63.06 45.05
N LEU A 348 25.24 62.92 44.43
CA LEU A 348 24.15 63.93 44.51
C LEU A 348 22.87 63.42 43.82
N LEU A 349 21.74 63.64 44.49
CA LEU A 349 20.39 63.42 43.99
C LEU A 349 20.14 64.23 42.70
N GLU A 350 19.58 63.57 41.70
CA GLU A 350 18.52 64.17 40.89
C GLU A 350 17.40 63.14 40.69
N THR A 351 16.28 63.46 41.30
CA THR A 351 14.98 62.79 41.18
C THR A 351 14.46 62.91 39.76
N VAL A 352 14.25 61.80 39.06
CA VAL A 352 13.26 61.71 37.97
C VAL A 352 12.45 60.43 38.15
N GLN A 353 11.27 60.66 38.71
CA GLN A 353 10.01 59.90 38.65
C GLN A 353 10.06 58.48 38.04
N GLU A 354 9.74 57.50 38.89
CA GLU A 354 9.09 56.26 38.51
C GLU A 354 7.87 56.54 37.64
N VAL A 355 7.88 56.01 36.43
CA VAL A 355 6.66 55.59 35.74
C VAL A 355 6.70 54.06 35.75
N GLU A 356 6.18 53.46 36.84
CA GLU A 356 5.75 52.06 36.82
C GLU A 356 4.67 51.93 35.74
N SER A 357 5.04 51.48 34.54
CA SER A 357 4.10 50.77 33.70
C SER A 357 4.07 49.32 34.16
N LYS A 358 3.18 49.02 35.12
CA LYS A 358 2.72 47.65 35.38
C LYS A 358 1.95 47.17 34.15
N THR A 359 2.67 46.76 33.10
CA THR A 359 2.10 45.99 32.01
C THR A 359 1.94 44.55 32.47
N ASN A 360 0.77 44.28 33.05
CA ASN A 360 0.05 43.02 33.22
C ASN A 360 0.70 41.70 32.70
N ASN A 361 1.86 41.29 33.22
CA ASN A 361 2.40 39.94 32.99
C ASN A 361 1.38 38.85 33.41
N PHE A 362 0.56 39.12 34.43
CA PHE A 362 -0.52 38.22 34.86
C PHE A 362 -1.57 37.96 33.76
N MET A 363 -1.97 38.98 32.99
CA MET A 363 -2.93 38.78 31.90
C MET A 363 -2.33 37.96 30.77
N VAL A 364 -1.04 38.12 30.46
CA VAL A 364 -0.34 37.30 29.45
C VAL A 364 -0.34 35.82 29.84
N TYR A 365 -0.07 35.50 31.11
CA TYR A 365 -0.14 34.10 31.60
C TYR A 365 -1.56 33.53 31.57
N VAL A 366 -2.57 34.35 31.87
CA VAL A 366 -3.98 33.94 31.78
C VAL A 366 -4.39 33.69 30.33
N TYR A 367 -4.00 34.56 29.38
CA TYR A 367 -4.25 34.34 27.95
C TYR A 367 -3.50 33.10 27.43
N PHE A 368 -2.26 32.89 27.85
CA PHE A 368 -1.50 31.69 27.51
C PHE A 368 -2.17 30.42 28.03
N ALA A 369 -2.62 30.41 29.30
CA ALA A 369 -3.33 29.29 29.89
C ALA A 369 -4.66 28.99 29.16
N ILE A 370 -5.39 30.03 28.74
CA ILE A 370 -6.62 29.88 27.94
C ILE A 370 -6.31 29.29 26.57
N ILE A 371 -5.24 29.74 25.90
CA ILE A 371 -4.81 29.18 24.59
C ILE A 371 -4.42 27.71 24.73
N VAL A 372 -3.65 27.35 25.76
CA VAL A 372 -3.25 25.96 26.02
C VAL A 372 -4.48 25.10 26.31
N ALA A 373 -5.40 25.57 27.14
CA ALA A 373 -6.67 24.88 27.43
C ALA A 373 -7.51 24.71 26.17
N PHE A 374 -7.56 25.72 25.29
CA PHE A 374 -8.27 25.66 24.02
C PHE A 374 -7.64 24.66 23.04
N VAL A 375 -6.31 24.62 22.93
CA VAL A 375 -5.59 23.63 22.09
C VAL A 375 -5.87 22.22 22.60
N LEU A 376 -5.79 21.98 23.92
CA LEU A 376 -6.13 20.70 24.53
C LEU A 376 -7.59 20.31 24.28
N PHE A 377 -8.52 21.27 24.36
CA PHE A 377 -9.93 21.06 24.07
C PHE A 377 -10.17 20.68 22.59
N VAL A 378 -9.46 21.30 21.65
CA VAL A 378 -9.50 20.94 20.23
C VAL A 378 -8.97 19.53 20.00
N VAL A 379 -7.86 19.15 20.62
CA VAL A 379 -7.31 17.78 20.55
C VAL A 379 -8.32 16.76 21.09
N LEU A 380 -8.99 17.05 22.21
CA LEU A 380 -10.05 16.24 22.80
C LEU A 380 -11.25 16.06 21.86
N ILE A 381 -11.67 17.11 21.16
CA ILE A 381 -12.74 17.04 20.15
C ILE A 381 -12.36 16.14 18.97
N PHE A 382 -11.09 16.13 18.57
CA PHE A 382 -10.60 15.22 17.54
C PHE A 382 -10.64 13.76 18.02
N GLU A 383 -10.34 13.50 19.29
CA GLU A 383 -10.41 12.17 19.88
C GLU A 383 -11.83 11.63 20.07
N LEU A 384 -12.75 12.48 20.53
CA LEU A 384 -14.13 12.08 20.86
C LEU A 384 -15.01 11.91 19.62
N PHE A 385 -14.74 12.67 18.55
CA PHE A 385 -15.54 12.65 17.33
C PHE A 385 -14.65 12.43 16.10
N PRO A 386 -14.15 11.20 15.88
CA PRO A 386 -13.34 10.88 14.72
C PRO A 386 -14.20 10.99 13.45
N THR A 387 -13.69 11.66 12.42
CA THR A 387 -14.35 11.77 11.10
C THR A 387 -13.32 11.72 9.97
N ILE A 388 -13.71 11.22 8.80
CA ILE A 388 -12.82 11.11 7.62
C ILE A 388 -12.26 12.48 7.22
N LYS A 389 -13.07 13.55 7.28
CA LYS A 389 -12.62 14.92 6.96
C LYS A 389 -11.50 15.40 7.87
N LYS A 390 -11.54 15.04 9.16
CA LYS A 390 -10.48 15.37 10.13
C LYS A 390 -9.20 14.59 9.82
N VAL A 391 -9.32 13.32 9.44
CA VAL A 391 -8.16 12.51 9.00
C VAL A 391 -7.52 13.12 7.75
N ASP A 392 -8.31 13.43 6.72
CA ASP A 392 -7.80 14.06 5.50
C ASP A 392 -7.12 15.41 5.80
N PHE A 393 -7.67 16.20 6.71
CA PHE A 393 -7.03 17.44 7.17
C PHE A 393 -5.68 17.16 7.82
N LEU A 394 -5.62 16.23 8.78
CA LEU A 394 -4.39 15.84 9.48
C LEU A 394 -3.31 15.32 8.51
N CYS A 395 -3.70 14.51 7.52
CA CYS A 395 -2.79 14.04 6.48
C CYS A 395 -2.23 15.19 5.64
N LYS A 396 -3.07 16.17 5.26
CA LYS A 396 -2.65 17.34 4.48
C LYS A 396 -1.67 18.25 5.22
N ILE A 397 -1.81 18.35 6.54
CA ILE A 397 -0.90 19.14 7.38
C ILE A 397 0.32 18.34 7.89
N GLY A 398 0.49 17.09 7.46
CA GLY A 398 1.68 16.27 7.77
C GLY A 398 1.63 15.48 9.08
N PHE A 399 0.50 15.49 9.81
CA PHE A 399 0.31 14.75 11.06
C PHE A 399 -0.10 13.28 10.84
N GLY A 400 0.66 12.55 10.04
CA GLY A 400 0.30 11.20 9.59
C GLY A 400 0.03 10.22 10.74
N ARG A 401 0.85 10.20 11.79
CA ARG A 401 0.68 9.27 12.93
C ARG A 401 -0.59 9.53 13.74
N TYR A 402 -0.94 10.80 13.91
CA TYR A 402 -2.19 11.17 14.58
C TYR A 402 -3.40 10.86 13.70
N ALA A 403 -3.29 11.12 12.39
CA ALA A 403 -4.31 10.75 11.41
C ALA A 403 -4.53 9.21 11.37
N LEU A 404 -3.46 8.43 11.50
CA LEU A 404 -3.51 6.97 11.59
C LEU A 404 -4.29 6.53 12.83
N ARG A 405 -3.98 7.07 14.01
CA ARG A 405 -4.71 6.71 15.23
C ARG A 405 -6.21 7.03 15.15
N ILE A 406 -6.57 8.16 14.52
CA ILE A 406 -7.98 8.54 14.31
C ILE A 406 -8.64 7.63 13.26
N SER A 407 -7.94 7.28 12.19
CA SER A 407 -8.48 6.38 11.15
C SER A 407 -8.57 4.92 11.60
N GLU A 408 -7.67 4.43 12.45
CA GLU A 408 -7.81 3.14 13.14
C GLU A 408 -9.09 3.11 13.98
N LYS A 409 -9.39 4.17 14.73
CA LYS A 409 -10.66 4.28 15.45
C LYS A 409 -11.88 4.28 14.52
N LEU A 410 -11.79 4.95 13.36
CA LEU A 410 -12.86 4.93 12.35
C LEU A 410 -13.09 3.51 11.81
N VAL A 411 -12.00 2.78 11.54
CA VAL A 411 -12.05 1.39 11.07
C VAL A 411 -12.57 0.45 12.17
N MET A 412 -12.22 0.67 13.44
CA MET A 412 -12.76 -0.11 14.56
C MET A 412 -14.26 0.16 14.77
N LYS A 413 -14.70 1.41 14.58
CA LYS A 413 -16.11 1.79 14.73
C LYS A 413 -16.97 1.24 13.59
N GLU A 414 -16.47 1.31 12.36
CA GLU A 414 -17.16 0.86 11.15
C GLU A 414 -16.20 0.00 10.29
N PRO A 415 -16.06 -1.31 10.63
CA PRO A 415 -15.11 -2.21 9.97
C PRO A 415 -15.41 -2.53 8.52
N ASN A 416 -16.59 -2.12 8.04
CA ASN A 416 -17.09 -2.34 6.68
C ASN A 416 -17.14 -1.06 5.85
N ASN A 417 -16.80 0.10 6.44
CA ASN A 417 -16.81 1.37 5.72
C ASN A 417 -15.53 1.53 4.89
N TYR A 418 -15.63 1.42 3.57
CA TYR A 418 -14.47 1.58 2.68
C TYR A 418 -13.78 2.94 2.82
N LYS A 419 -14.52 4.01 3.14
CA LYS A 419 -13.97 5.36 3.30
C LYS A 419 -13.07 5.43 4.54
N SER A 420 -13.35 4.65 5.58
CA SER A 420 -12.50 4.52 6.77
C SER A 420 -11.16 3.87 6.43
N TYR A 421 -11.17 2.81 5.61
CA TYR A 421 -9.93 2.19 5.14
C TYR A 421 -9.16 3.05 4.13
N MET A 422 -9.85 3.83 3.28
CA MET A 422 -9.19 4.86 2.47
C MET A 422 -8.51 5.91 3.34
N ALA A 423 -9.19 6.38 4.39
CA ALA A 423 -8.61 7.36 5.32
C ALA A 423 -7.40 6.77 6.07
N MET A 424 -7.46 5.49 6.45
CA MET A 424 -6.34 4.75 7.04
C MET A 424 -5.18 4.60 6.06
N ALA A 425 -5.46 4.26 4.81
CA ALA A 425 -4.45 4.14 3.77
C ALA A 425 -3.74 5.47 3.48
N LYS A 426 -4.49 6.56 3.36
CA LYS A 426 -3.92 7.93 3.27
C LYS A 426 -3.10 8.29 4.48
N SER A 427 -3.50 7.84 5.67
CA SER A 427 -2.72 8.07 6.90
C SER A 427 -1.39 7.33 6.86
N PHE A 428 -1.36 6.08 6.40
CA PHE A 428 -0.12 5.35 6.16
C PHE A 428 0.74 5.99 5.06
N GLU A 429 0.15 6.53 3.98
CA GLU A 429 0.90 7.32 2.98
C GLU A 429 1.52 8.56 3.60
N ALA A 430 0.75 9.25 4.45
CA ALA A 430 1.20 10.41 5.18
C ALA A 430 2.26 10.10 6.24
N ILE A 431 2.48 8.82 6.60
CA ILE A 431 3.58 8.34 7.47
C ILE A 431 4.76 7.78 6.64
N GLY A 432 4.57 7.50 5.35
CA GLY A 432 5.56 6.88 4.48
C GLY A 432 5.60 5.34 4.60
N GLU A 433 4.63 4.73 5.27
CA GLU A 433 4.47 3.27 5.32
C GLU A 433 3.67 2.76 4.12
N TYR A 434 4.30 2.75 2.94
CA TYR A 434 3.61 2.43 1.69
C TYR A 434 3.06 1.00 1.66
N ASN A 435 3.75 0.01 2.24
CA ASN A 435 3.26 -1.36 2.26
C ASN A 435 1.96 -1.49 3.09
N SER A 436 1.90 -0.84 4.25
CA SER A 436 0.71 -0.78 5.11
C SER A 436 -0.43 0.02 4.46
N SER A 437 -0.09 1.11 3.77
CA SER A 437 -1.03 1.89 2.96
C SER A 437 -1.66 1.05 1.86
N ILE A 438 -0.85 0.31 1.10
CA ILE A 438 -1.31 -0.55 0.01
C ILE A 438 -2.27 -1.60 0.50
N SER A 439 -1.94 -2.25 1.61
CA SER A 439 -2.83 -3.24 2.24
C SER A 439 -4.18 -2.63 2.62
N SER A 440 -4.16 -1.42 3.17
CA SER A 440 -5.37 -0.69 3.58
C SER A 440 -6.21 -0.24 2.37
N TYR A 441 -5.59 0.24 1.29
CA TYR A 441 -6.30 0.57 0.04
C TYR A 441 -6.93 -0.65 -0.61
N LYS A 442 -6.21 -1.78 -0.66
CA LYS A 442 -6.76 -3.06 -1.17
C LYS A 442 -8.01 -3.47 -0.38
N LYS A 443 -7.97 -3.32 0.94
CA LYS A 443 -9.13 -3.61 1.79
C LYS A 443 -10.29 -2.64 1.54
N ALA A 444 -10.00 -1.35 1.35
CA ALA A 444 -11.01 -0.36 0.96
C ALA A 444 -11.67 -0.69 -0.39
N MET A 445 -10.89 -1.05 -1.41
CA MET A 445 -11.43 -1.42 -2.73
C MET A 445 -12.30 -2.66 -2.66
N LYS A 446 -11.87 -3.71 -1.94
CA LYS A 446 -12.68 -4.93 -1.71
C LYS A 446 -14.02 -4.64 -1.02
N LEU A 447 -14.07 -3.68 -0.09
CA LEU A 447 -15.30 -3.27 0.58
C LEU A 447 -16.21 -2.44 -0.34
N LYS A 448 -15.63 -1.56 -1.16
CA LYS A 448 -16.35 -0.75 -2.14
C LYS A 448 -17.03 -1.61 -3.23
N GLU A 449 -16.36 -2.67 -3.69
CA GLU A 449 -16.87 -3.60 -4.70
C GLU A 449 -18.00 -4.50 -4.16
N LYS A 450 -18.00 -4.81 -2.85
CA LYS A 450 -19.07 -5.57 -2.20
C LYS A 450 -20.40 -4.81 -2.05
N GLY A 451 -20.48 -3.55 -2.49
CA GLY A 451 -21.72 -2.77 -2.46
C GLY A 451 -22.14 -2.32 -1.06
N GLU A 452 -21.24 -2.30 -0.09
CA GLU A 452 -21.50 -1.76 1.25
C GLU A 452 -21.48 -0.23 1.18
N ILE A 453 -22.64 0.35 0.81
CA ILE A 453 -22.86 1.80 0.71
C ILE A 453 -23.51 2.30 2.01
N ASP A 454 -22.80 3.25 2.63
CA ASP A 454 -23.14 4.23 3.68
C ASP A 454 -23.83 3.76 4.97
#